data_AF-A0A537RLW9-F1
#
_entry.id   AF-A0A537RLW9-F1
#
_cell.length_a   1.000
_cell.length_b   1.000
_cell.length_c   1.000
_cell.angle_alpha   90.00
_cell.angle_beta   90.00
_cell.angle_gamma   90.00
#
_symmetry.space_group_name_H-M   'P 1'
#
loop_
_entity.id
_entity.type
_entity.pdbx_description
1 polymer ?
#
loop_
_entity_poly.entity_id
_entity_poly.type
_entity_poly.pdbx_seq_one_letter_code
_entity_poly.pdbx_strand_id
1 'polypeptide(L)'
;MKSGWVDSEAQAAIDRYARNGVAPDLALRVYTTRLLGRDPKLVLHGGGNTSVKTTMSDLLGEKVAVLCVKGSGSDMATVEPADLPAVRLDRLRKLRTRAALSDEEMVRIQRESLLEPTAPNPSVETLLHAFLPHKFVDHTHASAILSIADQPDGEVICAELYDGRVGIVPYVMPGFLLAKAAAEIYDAKPA
;
A
#
# COMPACT_ATOMS: atom_id res chain seq x y z
N MET A 1 -16.13 13.02 -7.64
CA MET A 1 -15.24 12.24 -8.53
C MET A 1 -16.02 11.02 -9.01
N LYS A 2 -15.83 10.55 -10.25
CA LYS A 2 -16.46 9.31 -10.74
C LYS A 2 -15.44 8.17 -10.62
N SER A 3 -15.92 6.95 -10.33
CA SER A 3 -15.06 5.77 -10.35
C SER A 3 -14.55 5.52 -11.76
N GLY A 4 -13.26 5.21 -11.90
CA GLY A 4 -12.64 4.77 -13.17
C GLY A 4 -12.68 3.25 -13.38
N TRP A 5 -13.30 2.50 -12.45
CA TRP A 5 -13.38 1.05 -12.54
C TRP A 5 -14.28 0.59 -13.70
N VAL A 6 -13.79 -0.40 -14.45
CA VAL A 6 -14.51 -1.07 -15.53
C VAL A 6 -14.24 -2.57 -15.45
N ASP A 7 -15.28 -3.39 -15.22
CA ASP A 7 -15.15 -4.83 -15.00
C ASP A 7 -14.43 -5.55 -16.16
N SER A 8 -14.75 -5.18 -17.40
CA SER A 8 -14.11 -5.79 -18.58
C SER A 8 -12.63 -5.46 -18.69
N GLU A 9 -12.19 -4.27 -18.24
CA GLU A 9 -10.77 -3.90 -18.23
C GLU A 9 -10.02 -4.61 -17.10
N ALA A 10 -10.64 -4.75 -15.92
CA ALA A 10 -10.09 -5.51 -14.81
C ALA A 10 -9.86 -6.98 -15.23
N GLN A 11 -10.85 -7.61 -15.87
CA GLN A 11 -10.71 -8.97 -16.39
C GLN A 11 -9.64 -9.05 -17.48
N ALA A 12 -9.61 -8.10 -18.42
CA ALA A 12 -8.59 -8.08 -19.47
C ALA A 12 -7.16 -7.93 -18.90
N ALA A 13 -6.98 -7.19 -17.81
CA ALA A 13 -5.70 -7.08 -17.12
C ALA A 13 -5.28 -8.44 -16.51
N ILE A 14 -6.21 -9.14 -15.84
CA ILE A 14 -5.96 -10.48 -15.31
C ILE A 14 -5.54 -11.45 -16.42
N ASP A 15 -6.31 -11.50 -17.52
CA ASP A 15 -6.06 -12.41 -18.64
C ASP A 15 -4.73 -12.11 -19.35
N ARG A 16 -4.36 -10.82 -19.46
CA ARG A 16 -3.09 -10.39 -20.05
C ARG A 16 -1.90 -10.92 -19.25
N TYR A 17 -1.91 -10.75 -17.93
CA TYR A 17 -0.78 -11.09 -17.08
C TYR A 17 -0.72 -12.58 -16.70
N ALA A 18 -1.85 -13.28 -16.74
CA ALA A 18 -1.90 -14.73 -16.54
C ALA A 18 -0.99 -15.50 -17.52
N ARG A 19 -0.83 -14.98 -18.76
CA ARG A 19 0.07 -15.56 -19.78
C ARG A 19 1.54 -15.56 -19.37
N ASN A 20 1.92 -14.70 -18.42
CA ASN A 20 3.27 -14.58 -17.88
C ASN A 20 3.37 -15.19 -16.46
N GLY A 21 2.38 -15.99 -16.03
CA GLY A 21 2.38 -16.64 -14.72
C GLY A 21 2.10 -15.70 -13.54
N VAL A 22 1.59 -14.49 -13.79
CA VAL A 22 1.24 -13.54 -12.73
C VAL A 22 -0.09 -13.94 -12.10
N ALA A 23 -0.14 -13.97 -10.77
CA ALA A 23 -1.36 -14.30 -10.03
C ALA A 23 -2.47 -13.25 -10.26
N PRO A 24 -3.76 -13.65 -10.28
CA PRO A 24 -4.88 -12.74 -10.52
C PRO A 24 -4.92 -11.54 -9.58
N ASP A 25 -4.59 -11.74 -8.31
CA ASP A 25 -4.54 -10.67 -7.31
C ASP A 25 -3.51 -9.57 -7.65
N LEU A 26 -2.33 -9.97 -8.12
CA LEU A 26 -1.27 -9.04 -8.49
C LEU A 26 -1.59 -8.32 -9.80
N ALA A 27 -2.15 -9.05 -10.77
CA ALA A 27 -2.64 -8.47 -12.01
C ALA A 27 -3.76 -7.44 -11.78
N LEU A 28 -4.73 -7.79 -10.93
CA LEU A 28 -5.78 -6.88 -10.52
C LEU A 28 -5.21 -5.67 -9.77
N ARG A 29 -4.18 -5.88 -8.94
CA ARG A 29 -3.53 -4.78 -8.24
C ARG A 29 -2.91 -3.78 -9.19
N VAL A 30 -2.17 -4.24 -10.20
CA VAL A 30 -1.65 -3.39 -11.27
C VAL A 30 -2.75 -2.55 -11.92
N TYR A 31 -3.90 -3.16 -12.25
CA TYR A 31 -5.04 -2.42 -12.82
C TYR A 31 -5.51 -1.30 -11.88
N THR A 32 -5.81 -1.62 -10.62
CA THR A 32 -6.30 -0.64 -9.65
C THR A 32 -5.28 0.45 -9.31
N THR A 33 -3.99 0.12 -9.24
CA THR A 33 -2.93 1.11 -9.02
C THR A 33 -2.87 2.12 -10.16
N ARG A 34 -3.04 1.66 -11.41
CA ARG A 34 -3.09 2.53 -12.59
C ARG A 34 -4.31 3.44 -12.61
N LEU A 35 -5.46 2.97 -12.13
CA LEU A 35 -6.64 3.83 -11.99
C LEU A 35 -6.36 5.01 -11.06
N LEU A 36 -5.70 4.75 -9.92
CA LEU A 36 -5.31 5.79 -8.96
C LEU A 36 -4.23 6.72 -9.56
N GLY A 37 -3.18 6.14 -10.14
CA GLY A 37 -2.02 6.90 -10.64
C GLY A 37 -2.33 7.80 -11.82
N ARG A 38 -3.37 7.51 -12.61
CA ARG A 38 -3.79 8.35 -13.74
C ARG A 38 -4.61 9.58 -13.33
N ASP A 39 -5.09 9.65 -12.08
CA ASP A 39 -5.80 10.82 -11.58
C ASP A 39 -4.86 11.73 -10.76
N PRO A 40 -4.47 12.91 -11.30
CA PRO A 40 -3.58 13.84 -10.60
C PRO A 40 -4.20 14.45 -9.33
N LYS A 41 -5.50 14.27 -9.10
CA LYS A 41 -6.16 14.68 -7.84
C LYS A 41 -5.96 13.66 -6.72
N LEU A 42 -5.60 12.42 -7.05
CA LEU A 42 -5.34 11.35 -6.10
C LEU A 42 -3.84 11.17 -5.85
N VAL A 43 -3.03 11.26 -6.89
CA VAL A 43 -1.57 11.07 -6.81
C VAL A 43 -0.85 12.36 -7.20
N LEU A 44 -0.20 12.99 -6.23
CA LEU A 44 0.59 14.22 -6.42
C LEU A 44 2.08 13.88 -6.54
N HIS A 45 2.75 14.44 -7.55
CA HIS A 45 4.22 14.44 -7.70
C HIS A 45 4.93 13.07 -7.55
N GLY A 46 4.30 11.98 -7.99
CA GLY A 46 4.87 10.63 -7.88
C GLY A 46 4.79 10.00 -6.48
N GLY A 47 4.04 10.63 -5.56
CA GLY A 47 3.70 10.09 -4.24
C GLY A 47 2.69 8.94 -4.29
N GLY A 48 2.17 8.57 -3.12
CA GLY A 48 1.26 7.44 -2.97
C GLY A 48 1.91 6.06 -3.19
N ASN A 49 1.20 5.02 -2.79
CA ASN A 49 1.57 3.63 -3.04
C ASN A 49 0.40 2.69 -2.77
N THR A 50 0.49 1.51 -3.35
CA THR A 50 -0.54 0.47 -3.21
C THR A 50 0.13 -0.85 -2.88
N SER A 51 -0.63 -1.73 -2.24
CA SER A 51 -0.21 -3.10 -2.03
C SER A 51 -1.34 -4.11 -2.21
N VAL A 52 -0.95 -5.37 -2.37
CA VAL A 52 -1.80 -6.54 -2.25
C VAL A 52 -1.10 -7.62 -1.41
N LYS A 53 -1.84 -8.20 -0.47
CA LYS A 53 -1.45 -9.39 0.28
C LYS A 53 -1.87 -10.63 -0.49
N THR A 54 -0.94 -11.53 -0.76
CA THR A 54 -1.20 -12.77 -1.50
C THR A 54 -0.22 -13.88 -1.07
N THR A 55 -0.23 -15.03 -1.74
CA THR A 55 0.70 -16.14 -1.51
C THR A 55 1.54 -16.36 -2.77
N MET A 56 2.86 -16.44 -2.61
CA MET A 56 3.80 -16.70 -3.69
C MET A 56 4.78 -17.81 -3.30
N SER A 57 5.37 -18.48 -4.29
CA SER A 57 6.49 -19.38 -4.04
C SER A 57 7.76 -18.56 -3.86
N ASP A 58 8.57 -18.88 -2.85
CA ASP A 58 9.91 -18.32 -2.72
C ASP A 58 10.94 -19.05 -3.59
N LEU A 59 12.22 -18.68 -3.46
CA LEU A 59 13.33 -19.28 -4.24
C LEU A 59 13.53 -20.78 -3.98
N LEU A 60 13.01 -21.31 -2.88
CA LEU A 60 13.03 -22.75 -2.56
C LEU A 60 11.74 -23.45 -2.99
N GLY A 61 10.80 -22.73 -3.59
CA GLY A 61 9.50 -23.22 -4.04
C GLY A 61 8.41 -23.18 -2.96
N GLU A 62 8.73 -22.78 -1.74
CA GLU A 62 7.80 -22.81 -0.60
C GLU A 62 6.73 -21.72 -0.73
N LYS A 63 5.47 -22.07 -0.47
CA LYS A 63 4.36 -21.10 -0.48
C LYS A 63 4.40 -20.26 0.78
N VAL A 64 4.58 -18.94 0.61
CA VAL A 64 4.67 -18.00 1.72
C VAL A 64 3.75 -16.80 1.51
N ALA A 65 3.22 -16.27 2.63
CA ALA A 65 2.43 -15.05 2.62
C ALA A 65 3.34 -13.85 2.32
N VAL A 66 2.95 -13.06 1.33
CA VAL A 66 3.69 -11.88 0.88
C VAL A 66 2.81 -10.65 0.78
N LEU A 67 3.46 -9.51 0.91
CA LEU A 67 2.94 -8.21 0.53
C LEU A 67 3.65 -7.78 -0.77
N CYS A 68 2.90 -7.71 -1.87
CA CYS A 68 3.38 -7.08 -3.10
C CYS A 68 3.05 -5.59 -3.00
N VAL A 69 4.07 -4.73 -2.89
CA VAL A 69 3.92 -3.29 -2.60
C VAL A 69 4.71 -2.47 -3.59
N LYS A 70 4.23 -1.26 -3.94
CA LYS A 70 4.90 -0.39 -4.91
C LYS A 70 6.38 -0.21 -4.58
N GLY A 71 7.24 -0.41 -5.57
CA GLY A 71 8.66 -0.11 -5.52
C GLY A 71 8.93 1.40 -5.46
N SER A 72 10.04 1.75 -4.81
CA SER A 72 10.61 3.09 -4.85
C SER A 72 11.04 3.42 -6.29
N GLY A 73 10.63 4.58 -6.80
CA GLY A 73 10.91 5.03 -8.17
C GLY A 73 9.88 4.60 -9.22
N SER A 74 8.98 3.65 -8.93
CA SER A 74 7.92 3.25 -9.85
C SER A 74 6.74 4.23 -9.84
N ASP A 75 6.24 4.59 -11.02
CA ASP A 75 5.05 5.43 -11.23
C ASP A 75 3.78 4.57 -11.21
N MET A 76 2.81 4.95 -10.37
CA MET A 76 1.52 4.26 -10.26
C MET A 76 0.73 4.24 -11.57
N ALA A 77 0.86 5.27 -12.42
CA ALA A 77 0.13 5.39 -13.68
C ALA A 77 0.55 4.33 -14.72
N THR A 78 1.79 3.82 -14.61
CA THR A 78 2.41 2.91 -15.57
C THR A 78 2.90 1.60 -14.95
N VAL A 79 2.81 1.43 -13.63
CA VAL A 79 3.29 0.27 -12.85
C VAL A 79 3.04 -1.07 -13.53
N GLU A 80 4.02 -1.95 -13.57
CA GLU A 80 3.93 -3.34 -14.03
C GLU A 80 4.06 -4.30 -12.84
N PRO A 81 3.77 -5.62 -12.99
CA PRO A 81 3.90 -6.57 -11.87
C PRO A 81 5.28 -6.55 -11.18
N ALA A 82 6.35 -6.32 -11.93
CA ALA A 82 7.72 -6.25 -11.41
C ALA A 82 8.00 -5.00 -10.54
N ASP A 83 7.18 -3.95 -10.69
CA ASP A 83 7.23 -2.74 -9.87
C ASP A 83 6.52 -2.89 -8.52
N LEU A 84 5.98 -4.08 -8.22
CA LEU A 84 5.32 -4.43 -6.96
C LEU A 84 6.11 -5.56 -6.26
N PRO A 85 7.36 -5.30 -5.81
CA PRO A 85 8.19 -6.31 -5.16
C PRO A 85 7.44 -7.04 -4.03
N ALA A 86 7.60 -8.37 -4.00
CA ALA A 86 7.01 -9.23 -3.00
C ALA A 86 7.90 -9.32 -1.75
N VAL A 87 7.36 -8.93 -0.60
CA VAL A 87 8.04 -8.93 0.70
C VAL A 87 7.35 -9.90 1.64
N ARG A 88 8.11 -10.74 2.37
CA ARG A 88 7.57 -11.73 3.31
C ARG A 88 6.74 -11.04 4.41
N LEU A 89 5.42 -11.26 4.39
CA LEU A 89 4.46 -10.51 5.19
C LEU A 89 4.61 -10.77 6.70
N ASP A 90 4.88 -12.02 7.09
CA ASP A 90 5.02 -12.38 8.50
C ASP A 90 6.21 -11.70 9.17
N ARG A 91 7.31 -11.47 8.42
CA ARG A 91 8.48 -10.73 8.91
C ARG A 91 8.11 -9.27 9.19
N LEU A 92 7.38 -8.65 8.27
CA LEU A 92 6.92 -7.27 8.43
C LEU A 92 5.98 -7.13 9.63
N ARG A 93 4.99 -8.01 9.77
CA ARG A 93 4.02 -7.98 10.88
C ARG A 93 4.67 -8.07 12.26
N LYS A 94 5.73 -8.87 12.41
CA LYS A 94 6.49 -8.96 13.66
C LYS A 94 7.11 -7.63 14.10
N LEU A 95 7.37 -6.70 13.17
CA LEU A 95 7.91 -5.39 13.52
C LEU A 95 6.93 -4.54 14.35
N ARG A 96 5.62 -4.84 14.27
CA ARG A 96 4.59 -4.12 15.03
C ARG A 96 4.82 -4.18 16.55
N THR A 97 5.47 -5.22 17.06
CA THR A 97 5.74 -5.37 18.50
C THR A 97 6.91 -4.53 19.00
N ARG A 98 7.68 -3.90 18.09
CA ARG A 98 8.79 -3.03 18.48
C ARG A 98 8.28 -1.70 19.03
N ALA A 99 9.03 -1.13 19.97
CA ALA A 99 8.76 0.22 20.48
C ALA A 99 9.20 1.29 19.48
N ALA A 100 10.36 1.08 18.85
CA ALA A 100 10.95 1.98 17.85
C ALA A 100 11.65 1.17 16.75
N LEU A 101 11.85 1.81 15.60
CA LEU A 101 12.60 1.29 14.46
C LEU A 101 13.12 2.49 13.67
N SER A 102 14.42 2.56 13.40
CA SER A 102 14.95 3.64 12.55
C SER A 102 14.64 3.39 11.07
N ASP A 103 14.69 4.43 10.23
CA ASP A 103 14.47 4.29 8.79
C ASP A 103 15.49 3.36 8.13
N GLU A 104 16.76 3.42 8.56
CA GLU A 104 17.82 2.54 8.07
C GLU A 104 17.54 1.07 8.41
N GLU A 105 17.14 0.80 9.66
CA GLU A 105 16.78 -0.56 10.07
C GLU A 105 15.53 -1.06 9.34
N MET A 106 14.54 -0.17 9.16
CA MET A 106 13.33 -0.47 8.42
C MET A 106 13.63 -0.86 6.97
N VAL A 107 14.43 -0.07 6.25
CA VAL A 107 14.84 -0.36 4.87
C VAL A 107 15.61 -1.67 4.81
N ARG A 108 16.55 -1.90 5.73
CA ARG A 108 17.35 -3.14 5.79
C ARG A 108 16.47 -4.37 5.96
N ILE A 109 15.53 -4.35 6.90
CA ILE A 109 14.63 -5.49 7.16
C ILE A 109 13.67 -5.73 5.98
N GLN A 110 13.16 -4.66 5.36
CA GLN A 110 12.30 -4.78 4.18
C GLN A 110 13.06 -5.41 3.00
N ARG A 111 14.31 -4.98 2.75
CA ARG A 111 15.18 -5.54 1.70
C ARG A 111 15.49 -7.02 1.96
N GLU A 112 15.87 -7.37 3.18
CA GLU A 112 16.15 -8.74 3.58
C GLU A 112 14.91 -9.64 3.45
N SER A 113 13.72 -9.06 3.50
CA SER A 113 12.45 -9.78 3.42
C SER A 113 11.92 -9.94 1.99
N LEU A 114 12.63 -9.45 0.95
CA LEU A 114 12.25 -9.65 -0.45
C LEU A 114 12.27 -11.14 -0.85
N LEU A 115 11.33 -11.56 -1.69
CA LEU A 115 11.42 -12.86 -2.36
C LEU A 115 12.44 -12.86 -3.50
N GLU A 116 12.51 -11.76 -4.25
CA GLU A 116 13.49 -11.54 -5.31
C GLU A 116 14.52 -10.50 -4.84
N PRO A 117 15.75 -10.92 -4.46
CA PRO A 117 16.76 -10.02 -3.91
C PRO A 117 17.18 -8.89 -4.85
N THR A 118 16.99 -9.04 -6.16
CA THR A 118 17.32 -8.04 -7.18
C THR A 118 16.18 -7.06 -7.47
N ALA A 119 14.97 -7.30 -6.92
CA ALA A 119 13.82 -6.44 -7.15
C ALA A 119 14.04 -5.00 -6.63
N PRO A 120 13.24 -4.01 -7.07
CA PRO A 120 13.30 -2.66 -6.53
C PRO A 120 13.10 -2.61 -5.00
N ASN A 121 13.60 -1.55 -4.37
CA ASN A 121 13.32 -1.33 -2.94
C ASN A 121 11.82 -1.14 -2.73
N PRO A 122 11.18 -1.79 -1.74
CA PRO A 122 9.81 -1.51 -1.35
C PRO A 122 9.60 -0.04 -0.97
N SER A 123 8.36 0.44 -0.99
CA SER A 123 8.01 1.78 -0.47
C SER A 123 8.46 1.94 0.98
N VAL A 124 8.92 3.13 1.37
CA VAL A 124 9.20 3.47 2.78
C VAL A 124 7.96 3.31 3.69
N GLU A 125 6.76 3.42 3.13
CA GLU A 125 5.49 3.26 3.83
C GLU A 125 4.99 1.80 3.87
N THR A 126 5.82 0.83 3.47
CA THR A 126 5.46 -0.61 3.41
C THR A 126 4.85 -1.14 4.72
N LEU A 127 5.27 -0.63 5.89
CA LEU A 127 4.73 -1.09 7.17
C LEU A 127 3.28 -0.69 7.42
N LEU A 128 2.83 0.46 6.88
CA LEU A 128 1.42 0.87 6.93
C LEU A 128 0.55 -0.21 6.25
N HIS A 129 0.98 -0.63 5.06
CA HIS A 129 0.34 -1.69 4.29
C HIS A 129 0.38 -3.04 5.00
N ALA A 130 1.48 -3.38 5.65
CA ALA A 130 1.64 -4.66 6.34
C ALA A 130 0.79 -4.78 7.61
N PHE A 131 0.60 -3.67 8.34
CA PHE A 131 -0.09 -3.66 9.63
C PHE A 131 -1.61 -3.62 9.51
N LEU A 132 -2.15 -3.03 8.42
CA LEU A 132 -3.58 -3.12 8.13
C LEU A 132 -3.95 -4.53 7.65
N PRO A 133 -5.07 -5.12 8.11
CA PRO A 133 -5.39 -6.52 7.83
C PRO A 133 -5.92 -6.77 6.42
N HIS A 134 -6.40 -5.73 5.74
CA HIS A 134 -7.05 -5.83 4.43
C HIS A 134 -6.14 -6.37 3.34
N LYS A 135 -6.71 -7.17 2.43
CA LYS A 135 -5.97 -7.77 1.31
C LYS A 135 -5.36 -6.71 0.39
N PHE A 136 -6.13 -5.70 0.04
CA PHE A 136 -5.74 -4.60 -0.81
C PHE A 136 -5.67 -3.33 0.04
N VAL A 137 -4.58 -2.58 -0.07
CA VAL A 137 -4.40 -1.31 0.63
C VAL A 137 -3.94 -0.27 -0.37
N ASP A 138 -4.64 0.87 -0.38
CA ASP A 138 -4.35 2.01 -1.22
C ASP A 138 -3.94 3.18 -0.33
N HIS A 139 -2.82 3.82 -0.66
CA HIS A 139 -2.34 5.02 -0.02
C HIS A 139 -2.14 6.09 -1.11
N THR A 140 -2.82 7.22 -0.94
CA THR A 140 -2.83 8.31 -1.92
C THR A 140 -2.58 9.62 -1.19
N HIS A 141 -2.16 10.64 -1.94
CA HIS A 141 -1.98 12.00 -1.45
C HIS A 141 -3.08 12.88 -2.04
N ALA A 142 -4.32 12.46 -1.87
CA ALA A 142 -5.46 13.08 -2.52
C ALA A 142 -5.60 14.55 -2.09
N SER A 143 -5.57 15.47 -3.06
CA SER A 143 -5.50 16.91 -2.79
C SER A 143 -6.69 17.42 -1.96
N ALA A 144 -7.88 16.85 -2.18
CA ALA A 144 -9.07 17.18 -1.40
C ALA A 144 -8.95 16.77 0.08
N ILE A 145 -8.33 15.62 0.37
CA ILE A 145 -8.13 15.15 1.75
C ILE A 145 -7.07 15.98 2.45
N LEU A 146 -5.95 16.26 1.78
CA LEU A 146 -4.90 17.14 2.30
C LEU A 146 -5.46 18.53 2.62
N SER A 147 -6.28 19.10 1.72
CA SER A 147 -6.90 20.41 1.95
C SER A 147 -7.76 20.46 3.22
N ILE A 148 -8.46 19.37 3.55
CA ILE A 148 -9.27 19.25 4.76
C ILE A 148 -8.38 19.04 5.99
N ALA A 149 -7.41 18.12 5.90
CA ALA A 149 -6.53 17.77 7.01
C ALA A 149 -5.62 18.94 7.44
N ASP A 150 -5.30 19.85 6.52
CA ASP A 150 -4.50 21.05 6.79
C ASP A 150 -5.32 22.23 7.38
N GLN A 151 -6.63 22.07 7.62
CA GLN A 151 -7.43 23.09 8.30
C GLN A 151 -7.26 23.03 9.82
N PRO A 152 -7.36 24.18 10.53
CA PRO A 152 -7.33 24.21 12.01
C PRO A 152 -8.38 23.33 12.68
N ASP A 153 -9.51 23.13 12.01
CA ASP A 153 -10.66 22.31 12.41
C ASP A 153 -10.83 21.06 11.53
N GLY A 154 -9.77 20.61 10.86
CA GLY A 154 -9.80 19.49 9.90
C GLY A 154 -10.35 18.19 10.48
N GLU A 155 -10.14 17.93 11.78
CA GLU A 155 -10.70 16.76 12.46
C GLU A 155 -12.24 16.82 12.55
N VAL A 156 -12.78 18.02 12.86
CA VAL A 156 -14.23 18.26 12.95
C VAL A 156 -14.85 18.11 11.56
N ILE A 157 -14.25 18.74 10.55
CA ILE A 157 -14.71 18.64 9.16
C ILE A 157 -14.70 17.18 8.69
N CYS A 158 -13.63 16.42 8.98
CA CYS A 158 -13.56 14.99 8.66
C CYS A 158 -14.67 14.20 9.35
N ALA A 159 -14.90 14.43 10.65
CA ALA A 159 -15.92 13.72 11.41
C ALA A 159 -17.33 13.95 10.83
N GLU A 160 -17.66 15.19 10.47
CA GLU A 160 -18.95 15.56 9.86
C GLU A 160 -19.12 14.97 8.45
N LEU A 161 -18.11 15.10 7.58
CA LEU A 161 -18.20 14.64 6.19
C LEU A 161 -18.27 13.12 6.08
N TYR A 162 -17.53 12.41 6.92
CA TYR A 162 -17.40 10.96 6.83
C TYR A 162 -18.29 10.21 7.82
N ASP A 163 -19.03 10.90 8.68
CA ASP A 163 -19.96 10.31 9.66
C ASP A 163 -19.29 9.20 10.48
N GLY A 164 -18.08 9.48 10.96
CA GLY A 164 -17.28 8.55 11.75
C GLY A 164 -16.82 7.27 11.03
N ARG A 165 -16.97 7.16 9.71
CA ARG A 165 -16.51 6.01 8.89
C ARG A 165 -15.01 6.01 8.59
N VAL A 166 -14.31 7.09 8.92
CA VAL A 166 -12.85 7.21 8.76
C VAL A 166 -12.18 7.29 10.12
N GLY A 167 -11.04 6.62 10.25
CA GLY A 167 -10.11 6.87 11.35
C GLY A 167 -9.23 8.07 11.02
N ILE A 168 -8.99 8.95 11.99
CA ILE A 168 -8.13 10.12 11.85
C ILE A 168 -6.83 9.83 12.62
N VAL A 169 -5.70 9.90 11.92
CA VAL A 169 -4.37 9.74 12.51
C VAL A 169 -3.76 11.13 12.67
N PRO A 170 -3.41 11.56 13.89
CA PRO A 170 -2.68 12.81 14.10
C PRO A 170 -1.38 12.83 13.29
N TYR A 171 -0.89 14.03 12.95
CA TYR A 171 0.34 14.14 12.18
C TYR A 171 1.51 13.47 12.91
N VAL A 172 2.10 12.49 12.22
CA VAL A 172 3.33 11.81 12.60
C VAL A 172 4.20 11.75 11.35
N MET A 173 5.51 11.97 11.51
CA MET A 173 6.46 11.84 10.41
C MET A 173 6.28 10.46 9.73
N PRO A 174 6.25 10.41 8.38
CA PRO A 174 6.11 9.14 7.65
C PRO A 174 7.18 8.13 8.07
N GLY A 175 6.77 6.87 8.26
CA GLY A 175 7.66 5.79 8.68
C GLY A 175 7.01 4.83 9.68
N PHE A 176 7.84 4.20 10.51
CA PHE A 176 7.40 3.16 11.45
C PHE A 176 6.32 3.63 12.45
N LEU A 177 6.50 4.81 13.05
CA LEU A 177 5.57 5.32 14.06
C LEU A 177 4.20 5.65 13.45
N LEU A 178 4.18 6.24 12.25
CA LEU A 178 2.93 6.50 11.53
C LEU A 178 2.20 5.19 11.21
N ALA A 179 2.91 4.18 10.70
CA ALA A 179 2.33 2.87 10.42
C ALA A 179 1.71 2.23 11.67
N LYS A 180 2.39 2.36 12.82
CA LYS A 180 1.91 1.82 14.10
C LYS A 180 0.68 2.58 14.60
N ALA A 181 0.71 3.92 14.59
CA ALA A 181 -0.42 4.76 14.99
C ALA A 181 -1.67 4.49 14.13
N ALA A 182 -1.52 4.38 12.81
CA ALA A 182 -2.61 4.04 11.91
C ALA A 182 -3.24 2.67 12.23
N ALA A 183 -2.41 1.67 12.54
CA ALA A 183 -2.88 0.35 12.93
C ALA A 183 -3.58 0.33 14.30
N GLU A 184 -3.09 1.12 15.27
CA GLU A 184 -3.72 1.27 16.59
C GLU A 184 -5.09 1.95 16.49
N ILE A 185 -5.21 2.99 15.67
CA ILE A 185 -6.50 3.66 15.40
C ILE A 185 -7.48 2.70 14.72
N TYR A 186 -7.02 1.95 13.73
CA TYR A 186 -7.85 0.93 13.09
C TYR A 186 -8.32 -0.14 14.08
N ASP A 187 -7.43 -0.66 14.94
CA ASP A 187 -7.79 -1.70 15.91
C ASP A 187 -8.77 -1.20 16.98
N ALA A 188 -8.70 0.09 17.35
CA ALA A 188 -9.62 0.70 18.31
C ALA A 188 -11.04 0.86 17.75
N LYS A 189 -11.17 1.05 16.43
CA LYS A 189 -12.45 1.16 15.74
C LYS A 189 -12.37 0.53 14.35
N PRO A 190 -12.44 -0.81 14.26
CA PRO A 190 -12.46 -1.49 12.98
C PRO A 190 -13.70 -1.04 12.18
N ALA A 191 -13.48 -0.71 10.91
CA ALA A 191 -14.55 -0.37 9.97
C ALA A 191 -15.40 -1.58 9.59
#